data_AF-A0A6N0NVQ8-F1
#
_entry.id   AF-A0A6N0NVQ8-F1
#
_cell.length_a   1.000
_cell.length_b   1.000
_cell.length_c   1.000
_cell.angle_alpha   90.00
_cell.angle_beta   90.00
_cell.angle_gamma   90.00
#
_symmetry.space_group_name_H-M   'P 1'
#
loop_
_entity.id
_entity.type
_entity.pdbx_description
1 polymer ?
#
loop_
_entity_poly.entity_id
_entity_poly.type
_entity_poly.pdbx_seq_one_letter_code
_entity_poly.pdbx_strand_id
1 'polypeptide(L)'
;MGWKGEIEEEHEIIEKATKALLYSMAIKRLLGDPSLFQEVLPFYVDFYRNFVVRCHHKKEDLIAEEAKFGEVVDQHPALSKLAEDAFKREELLGDLVEAMLLHVKEERKRWLSKVDGDYSEILEEVEEEIGTDVHRRYVSLVQKLYGKVTEKYEVTDLLGGKPGEGRGVLITDKEPPAQRRVQISQGIWASVGD
;
A
#
# COMPACT_ATOMS: atom_id res chain seq x y z
N MET A 1 -8.73 14.32 -15.52
CA MET A 1 -8.63 12.87 -15.27
C MET A 1 -10.05 12.40 -15.01
N GLY A 2 -10.49 11.25 -15.54
CA GLY A 2 -11.83 10.72 -15.23
C GLY A 2 -11.80 9.90 -13.94
N TRP A 3 -12.96 9.55 -13.39
CA TRP A 3 -13.04 8.90 -12.07
C TRP A 3 -12.20 7.61 -11.95
N LYS A 4 -12.16 6.77 -12.99
CA LYS A 4 -11.32 5.57 -13.02
C LYS A 4 -9.83 5.90 -12.89
N GLY A 5 -9.39 6.98 -13.53
CA GLY A 5 -7.99 7.42 -13.47
C GLY A 5 -7.59 7.92 -12.10
N GLU A 6 -8.52 8.55 -11.38
CA GLU A 6 -8.28 8.99 -10.01
C GLU A 6 -8.19 7.80 -9.05
N ILE A 7 -9.13 6.85 -9.12
CA ILE A 7 -9.06 5.60 -8.35
C ILE A 7 -7.77 4.83 -8.65
N GLU A 8 -7.35 4.77 -9.91
CA GLU A 8 -6.09 4.12 -10.30
C GLU A 8 -4.86 4.84 -9.73
N GLU A 9 -4.84 6.18 -9.72
CA GLU A 9 -3.81 6.96 -9.05
C GLU A 9 -3.80 6.69 -7.54
N GLU A 10 -4.96 6.69 -6.88
CA GLU A 10 -5.07 6.38 -5.45
C GLU A 10 -4.52 4.98 -5.13
N HIS A 11 -4.87 3.97 -5.94
CA HIS A 11 -4.30 2.62 -5.83
C HIS A 11 -2.77 2.63 -5.95
N GLU A 12 -2.19 3.38 -6.91
CA GLU A 12 -0.73 3.54 -7.00
C GLU A 12 -0.09 4.17 -5.76
N ILE A 13 -0.74 5.17 -5.19
CA ILE A 13 -0.27 5.83 -3.98
C ILE A 13 -0.34 4.89 -2.77
N ILE A 14 -1.43 4.14 -2.63
CA ILE A 14 -1.59 3.14 -1.58
C ILE A 14 -0.53 2.04 -1.71
N GLU A 15 -0.28 1.56 -2.92
CA GLU A 15 0.77 0.58 -3.19
C GLU A 15 2.15 1.11 -2.79
N LYS A 16 2.51 2.33 -3.22
CA LYS A 16 3.80 2.97 -2.88
C LYS A 16 3.97 3.16 -1.38
N ALA A 17 2.94 3.66 -0.68
CA ALA A 17 2.99 3.82 0.77
C ALA A 17 3.19 2.47 1.49
N THR A 18 2.49 1.44 1.03
CA THR A 18 2.55 0.09 1.61
C THR A 18 3.92 -0.56 1.36
N LYS A 19 4.50 -0.35 0.16
CA LYS A 19 5.86 -0.76 -0.15
C LYS A 19 6.91 0.00 0.66
N ALA A 20 6.74 1.30 0.90
CA ALA A 20 7.63 2.04 1.78
C ALA A 20 7.64 1.45 3.20
N LEU A 21 6.47 1.07 3.73
CA LEU A 21 6.37 0.37 5.01
C LEU A 21 7.11 -0.97 4.97
N LEU A 22 6.82 -1.82 3.98
CA LEU A 22 7.50 -3.10 3.75
C LEU A 22 9.03 -2.97 3.72
N TYR A 23 9.53 -2.06 2.89
CA TYR A 23 10.97 -1.87 2.70
C TYR A 23 11.62 -1.38 3.99
N SER A 24 11.00 -0.43 4.68
CA SER A 24 11.52 0.08 5.95
C SER A 24 11.57 -1.02 7.04
N MET A 25 10.59 -1.93 7.07
CA MET A 25 10.59 -3.11 7.94
C MET A 25 11.72 -4.08 7.57
N ALA A 26 11.89 -4.37 6.28
CA ALA A 26 12.95 -5.24 5.79
C ALA A 26 14.34 -4.68 6.13
N ILE A 27 14.56 -3.38 5.90
CA ILE A 27 15.80 -2.67 6.24
C ILE A 27 16.06 -2.74 7.75
N LYS A 28 15.07 -2.45 8.59
CA LYS A 28 15.18 -2.57 10.05
C LYS A 28 15.60 -3.97 10.47
N ARG A 29 14.96 -5.01 9.94
CA ARG A 29 15.21 -6.40 10.33
C ARG A 29 16.53 -6.97 9.77
N LEU A 30 16.87 -6.64 8.53
CA LEU A 30 18.07 -7.17 7.86
C LEU A 30 19.34 -6.40 8.23
N LEU A 31 19.25 -5.07 8.24
CA LEU A 31 20.40 -4.18 8.38
C LEU A 31 20.52 -3.58 9.78
N GLY A 32 19.50 -3.73 10.62
CA GLY A 32 19.49 -3.19 11.97
C GLY A 32 19.31 -1.67 12.04
N ASP A 33 18.93 -1.00 10.94
CA ASP A 33 18.67 0.45 10.90
C ASP A 33 17.16 0.72 11.04
N PRO A 34 16.67 1.20 12.20
CA PRO A 34 15.26 1.50 12.42
C PRO A 34 14.84 2.88 11.92
N SER A 35 15.76 3.74 11.45
CA SER A 35 15.50 5.17 11.21
C SER A 35 14.35 5.41 10.24
N LEU A 36 14.35 4.71 9.10
CA LEU A 36 13.25 4.80 8.13
C LEU A 36 11.96 4.24 8.69
N PHE A 37 12.01 3.12 9.42
CA PHE A 37 10.81 2.51 9.98
C PHE A 37 10.12 3.44 11.00
N GLN A 38 10.89 4.13 11.84
CA GLN A 38 10.39 5.09 12.82
C GLN A 38 9.74 6.33 12.18
N GLU A 39 10.14 6.67 10.96
CA GLU A 39 9.53 7.75 10.18
C GLU A 39 8.30 7.27 9.39
N VAL A 40 8.42 6.11 8.72
CA VAL A 40 7.41 5.57 7.82
C VAL A 40 6.18 5.09 8.59
N LEU A 41 6.34 4.40 9.73
CA LEU A 41 5.19 3.82 10.43
C LEU A 41 4.19 4.89 10.92
N PRO A 42 4.58 5.96 11.64
CA PRO A 42 3.63 6.99 12.05
C PRO A 42 2.94 7.68 10.87
N PHE A 43 3.69 7.92 9.77
CA PHE A 43 3.12 8.44 8.54
C PHE A 43 2.09 7.48 7.95
N TYR A 44 2.42 6.19 7.86
CA TYR A 44 1.53 5.19 7.26
C TYR A 44 0.23 5.03 8.05
N VAL A 45 0.28 5.10 9.39
CA VAL A 45 -0.92 5.08 10.25
C VAL A 45 -1.85 6.26 9.93
N ASP A 46 -1.28 7.47 9.80
CA ASP A 46 -2.02 8.68 9.46
C ASP A 46 -2.58 8.63 8.02
N PHE A 47 -1.76 8.20 7.07
CA PHE A 47 -2.13 7.97 5.67
C PHE A 47 -3.26 6.95 5.55
N TYR A 48 -3.17 5.81 6.25
CA TYR A 48 -4.21 4.79 6.22
C TYR A 48 -5.55 5.35 6.70
N ARG A 49 -5.57 6.06 7.84
CA ARG A 49 -6.81 6.56 8.42
C ARG A 49 -7.43 7.67 7.57
N ASN A 50 -6.64 8.59 7.02
CA ASN A 50 -7.18 9.77 6.35
C ASN A 50 -7.31 9.60 4.82
N PHE A 51 -6.36 8.93 4.18
CA PHE A 51 -6.39 8.71 2.74
C PHE A 51 -7.04 7.38 2.38
N VAL A 52 -6.60 6.25 2.95
CA VAL A 52 -7.15 4.93 2.58
C VAL A 52 -8.61 4.82 3.02
N VAL A 53 -8.90 5.02 4.30
CA VAL A 53 -10.25 4.78 4.84
C VAL A 53 -11.21 5.91 4.51
N ARG A 54 -10.83 7.16 4.82
CA ARG A 54 -11.77 8.30 4.73
C ARG A 54 -11.94 8.87 3.33
N CYS A 55 -10.98 8.62 2.43
CA CYS A 55 -11.05 9.07 1.05
C CYS A 55 -11.31 7.89 0.12
N HIS A 56 -10.30 7.03 -0.07
CA HIS A 56 -10.31 6.01 -1.11
C HIS A 56 -11.42 4.96 -0.93
N HIS A 57 -11.46 4.25 0.21
CA HIS A 57 -12.51 3.27 0.50
C HIS A 57 -13.90 3.90 0.46
N LYS A 58 -14.05 5.13 0.98
CA LYS A 58 -15.33 5.84 0.93
C LYS A 58 -15.81 6.12 -0.50
N LYS A 59 -14.90 6.54 -1.40
CA LYS A 59 -15.21 6.70 -2.83
C LYS A 59 -15.66 5.37 -3.43
N GLU A 60 -14.88 4.31 -3.20
CA GLU A 60 -15.19 2.97 -3.70
C GLU A 60 -16.50 2.40 -3.14
N ASP A 61 -16.79 2.58 -1.86
CA ASP A 61 -18.04 2.16 -1.22
C ASP A 61 -19.26 2.81 -1.89
N LEU A 62 -19.22 4.13 -2.07
CA LEU A 62 -20.31 4.88 -2.69
C LEU A 62 -20.48 4.52 -4.17
N ILE A 63 -19.37 4.39 -4.92
CA ILE A 63 -19.43 3.94 -6.31
C ILE A 63 -19.98 2.51 -6.37
N ALA A 64 -19.59 1.63 -5.46
CA ALA A 64 -20.03 0.23 -5.44
C ALA A 64 -21.52 0.13 -5.14
N GLU A 65 -22.03 0.97 -4.24
CA GLU A 65 -23.45 1.10 -3.95
C GLU A 65 -24.23 1.56 -5.18
N GLU A 66 -23.81 2.66 -5.81
CA GLU A 66 -24.48 3.23 -6.99
C GLU A 66 -24.40 2.27 -8.21
N ALA A 67 -23.25 1.64 -8.42
CA ALA A 67 -23.04 0.65 -9.48
C ALA A 67 -23.69 -0.71 -9.18
N LYS A 68 -24.20 -0.94 -7.96
CA LYS A 68 -24.70 -2.23 -7.46
C LYS A 68 -23.67 -3.35 -7.60
N PHE A 69 -22.42 -3.06 -7.23
CA PHE A 69 -21.25 -3.93 -7.40
C PHE A 69 -20.45 -4.08 -6.09
N GLY A 70 -20.98 -4.86 -5.14
CA GLY A 70 -20.42 -4.98 -3.79
C GLY A 70 -19.17 -5.88 -3.62
N GLU A 71 -18.87 -6.76 -4.59
CA GLU A 71 -17.80 -7.77 -4.45
C GLU A 71 -16.39 -7.20 -4.20
N VAL A 72 -16.18 -5.90 -4.44
CA VAL A 72 -14.87 -5.26 -4.32
C VAL A 72 -14.63 -4.72 -2.91
N VAL A 73 -15.66 -4.12 -2.33
CA VAL A 73 -15.57 -3.42 -1.04
C VAL A 73 -15.84 -4.32 0.17
N ASP A 74 -16.29 -5.56 -0.04
CA ASP A 74 -16.53 -6.56 1.01
C ASP A 74 -15.32 -6.79 1.94
N GLN A 75 -14.10 -6.51 1.45
CA GLN A 75 -12.86 -6.68 2.20
C GLN A 75 -12.49 -5.47 3.09
N HIS A 76 -13.03 -4.27 2.84
CA HIS A 76 -12.67 -3.03 3.55
C HIS A 76 -12.83 -3.14 5.08
N PRO A 77 -13.90 -3.76 5.64
CA PRO A 77 -14.04 -3.93 7.08
C PRO A 77 -12.96 -4.85 7.68
N ALA A 78 -12.63 -5.94 6.98
CA ALA A 78 -11.62 -6.90 7.43
C ALA A 78 -10.21 -6.28 7.42
N LEU A 79 -9.89 -5.51 6.36
CA LEU A 79 -8.64 -4.76 6.26
C LEU A 79 -8.51 -3.70 7.34
N SER A 80 -9.59 -2.95 7.60
CA SER A 80 -9.61 -1.94 8.66
C SER A 80 -9.36 -2.54 10.04
N LYS A 81 -9.93 -3.71 10.32
CA LYS A 81 -9.65 -4.44 11.55
C LYS A 81 -8.20 -4.89 11.64
N LEU A 82 -7.66 -5.47 10.57
CA LEU A 82 -6.26 -5.91 10.51
C LEU A 82 -5.30 -4.73 10.71
N ALA A 83 -5.57 -3.58 10.09
CA ALA A 83 -4.77 -2.38 10.21
C ALA A 83 -4.72 -1.87 11.65
N GLU A 84 -5.87 -1.72 12.30
CA GLU A 84 -5.95 -1.25 13.69
C GLU A 84 -5.29 -2.22 14.68
N ASP A 85 -5.31 -3.51 14.39
CA ASP A 85 -4.58 -4.52 15.16
C ASP A 85 -3.06 -4.42 14.93
N ALA A 86 -2.63 -4.24 13.68
CA ALA A 86 -1.21 -4.15 13.31
C ALA A 86 -0.54 -2.85 13.77
N PHE A 87 -1.28 -1.74 13.83
CA PHE A 87 -0.76 -0.48 14.38
C PHE A 87 -0.51 -0.54 15.89
N LYS A 88 -1.07 -1.53 16.58
CA LYS A 88 -0.82 -1.81 18.01
C LYS A 88 0.21 -2.92 18.21
N ARG A 89 0.44 -3.75 17.19
CA ARG A 89 1.22 -4.99 17.23
C ARG A 89 2.10 -5.10 16.00
N GLU A 90 3.37 -4.72 16.15
CA GLU A 90 4.34 -4.67 15.05
C GLU A 90 4.47 -6.02 14.32
N GLU A 91 4.28 -7.13 15.02
CA GLU A 91 4.34 -8.49 14.46
C GLU A 91 3.30 -8.74 13.37
N LEU A 92 2.19 -7.99 13.34
CA LEU A 92 1.13 -8.12 12.34
C LEU A 92 1.29 -7.16 11.15
N LEU A 93 2.28 -6.26 11.17
CA LEU A 93 2.48 -5.32 10.06
C LEU A 93 2.81 -6.04 8.74
N GLY A 94 3.45 -7.21 8.82
CA GLY A 94 3.71 -8.04 7.64
C GLY A 94 2.41 -8.53 7.01
N ASP A 95 1.48 -9.04 7.83
CA ASP A 95 0.17 -9.51 7.38
C ASP A 95 -0.65 -8.36 6.78
N LEU A 96 -0.61 -7.17 7.40
CA LEU A 96 -1.24 -5.97 6.85
C LEU A 96 -0.68 -5.61 5.47
N VAL A 97 0.66 -5.56 5.35
CA VAL A 97 1.33 -5.24 4.08
C VAL A 97 0.91 -6.20 2.98
N GLU A 98 0.94 -7.50 3.27
CA GLU A 98 0.55 -8.54 2.31
C GLU A 98 -0.92 -8.39 1.89
N ALA A 99 -1.81 -8.23 2.87
CA ALA A 99 -3.24 -8.06 2.61
C ALA A 99 -3.53 -6.81 1.76
N MET A 100 -2.89 -5.68 2.07
CA MET A 100 -3.07 -4.43 1.33
C MET A 100 -2.55 -4.51 -0.11
N LEU A 101 -1.36 -5.10 -0.33
CA LEU A 101 -0.81 -5.27 -1.68
C LEU A 101 -1.66 -6.21 -2.54
N LEU A 102 -2.18 -7.30 -1.94
CA LEU A 102 -3.10 -8.19 -2.61
C LEU A 102 -4.42 -7.50 -2.94
N HIS A 103 -4.98 -6.77 -1.97
CA HIS A 103 -6.23 -6.04 -2.12
C HIS A 103 -6.17 -5.06 -3.28
N VAL A 104 -5.22 -4.12 -3.29
CA VAL A 104 -5.07 -3.13 -4.38
C VAL A 104 -4.91 -3.81 -5.75
N LYS A 105 -4.18 -4.93 -5.82
CA LYS A 105 -4.01 -5.69 -7.07
C LYS A 105 -5.33 -6.32 -7.54
N GLU A 106 -6.13 -6.87 -6.63
CA GLU A 106 -7.43 -7.42 -6.95
C GLU A 106 -8.44 -6.34 -7.33
N GLU A 107 -8.44 -5.22 -6.62
CA GLU A 107 -9.31 -4.07 -6.86
C GLU A 107 -9.08 -3.46 -8.22
N ARG A 108 -7.83 -3.16 -8.60
CA ARG A 108 -7.51 -2.68 -9.97
C ARG A 108 -8.08 -3.61 -11.04
N LYS A 109 -7.99 -4.93 -10.84
CA LYS A 109 -8.54 -5.90 -11.79
C LYS A 109 -10.07 -5.84 -11.84
N ARG A 110 -10.74 -5.67 -10.69
CA ARG A 110 -12.21 -5.69 -10.59
C ARG A 110 -12.84 -4.35 -11.01
N TRP A 111 -12.42 -3.24 -10.41
CA TRP A 111 -12.96 -1.90 -10.68
C TRP A 111 -12.80 -1.46 -12.12
N LEU A 112 -11.57 -1.51 -12.65
CA LEU A 112 -11.26 -0.93 -13.96
C LEU A 112 -11.95 -1.67 -15.10
N SER A 113 -12.21 -2.98 -14.94
CA SER A 113 -12.76 -3.83 -16.01
C SER A 113 -14.25 -4.12 -15.93
N LYS A 114 -14.92 -3.87 -14.78
CA LYS A 114 -16.32 -4.31 -14.56
C LYS A 114 -17.31 -3.19 -14.25
N VAL A 115 -16.85 -2.01 -13.87
CA VAL A 115 -17.74 -0.90 -13.49
C VAL A 115 -17.70 0.18 -14.56
N ASP A 116 -18.87 0.52 -15.10
CA ASP A 116 -19.04 1.58 -16.11
C ASP A 116 -20.08 2.59 -15.62
N GLY A 117 -19.82 3.87 -15.91
CA GLY A 117 -20.64 4.98 -15.43
C GLY A 117 -19.82 6.27 -15.33
N ASP A 118 -20.48 7.36 -14.93
CA ASP A 118 -19.82 8.59 -14.51
C ASP A 118 -20.09 8.80 -13.03
N TYR A 119 -19.03 8.78 -12.23
CA TYR A 119 -19.08 8.92 -10.77
C TYR A 119 -18.28 10.14 -10.30
N SER A 120 -18.07 11.12 -11.17
CA SER A 120 -17.28 12.31 -10.85
C SER A 120 -17.88 13.10 -9.67
N GLU A 121 -19.21 13.17 -9.56
CA GLU A 121 -19.90 13.83 -8.44
C GLU A 121 -19.60 13.13 -7.09
N ILE A 122 -19.49 11.80 -7.07
CA ILE A 122 -19.13 11.05 -5.86
C ILE A 122 -17.70 11.39 -5.42
N LEU A 123 -16.78 11.50 -6.37
CA LEU A 123 -15.40 11.89 -6.06
C LEU A 123 -15.34 13.29 -5.46
N GLU A 124 -16.01 14.26 -6.10
CA GLU A 124 -16.08 15.65 -5.63
C GLU A 124 -16.68 15.74 -4.21
N GLU A 125 -17.79 15.05 -3.94
CA GLU A 125 -18.43 15.04 -2.63
C GLU A 125 -17.49 14.51 -1.53
N VAL A 126 -16.82 13.39 -1.79
CA VAL A 126 -15.88 12.81 -0.81
C VAL A 126 -14.69 13.74 -0.58
N GLU A 127 -14.14 14.34 -1.64
CA GLU A 127 -13.03 15.28 -1.55
C GLU A 127 -13.40 16.56 -0.78
N GLU A 128 -14.60 17.09 -0.96
CA GLU A 128 -15.09 18.24 -0.19
C GLU A 128 -15.22 17.91 1.30
N GLU A 129 -15.69 16.72 1.65
CA GLU A 129 -15.86 16.31 3.05
C GLU A 129 -14.52 16.15 3.79
N ILE A 130 -13.53 15.53 3.15
CA ILE A 130 -12.22 15.30 3.76
C ILE A 130 -11.33 16.54 3.71
N GLY A 131 -11.58 17.43 2.74
CA GLY A 131 -10.76 18.57 2.38
C GLY A 131 -10.09 18.38 1.02
N THR A 132 -10.32 19.33 0.11
CA THR A 132 -9.93 19.28 -1.31
C THR A 132 -8.41 19.15 -1.56
N ASP A 133 -7.58 19.43 -0.56
CA ASP A 133 -6.12 19.28 -0.66
C ASP A 133 -5.58 17.97 -0.05
N VAL A 134 -6.42 17.15 0.58
CA VAL A 134 -6.01 15.90 1.24
C VAL A 134 -5.38 14.95 0.24
N HIS A 135 -6.03 14.73 -0.91
CA HIS A 135 -5.55 13.85 -1.95
C HIS A 135 -4.15 14.28 -2.41
N ARG A 136 -4.02 15.54 -2.89
CA ARG A 136 -2.76 16.10 -3.39
C ARG A 136 -1.64 16.06 -2.35
N ARG A 137 -1.97 16.35 -1.09
CA ARG A 137 -1.01 16.31 0.01
C ARG A 137 -0.44 14.90 0.20
N TYR A 138 -1.30 13.88 0.29
CA TYR A 138 -0.81 12.51 0.51
C TYR A 138 -0.09 11.95 -0.70
N VAL A 139 -0.54 12.22 -1.93
CA VAL A 139 0.21 11.90 -3.17
C VAL A 139 1.65 12.40 -3.06
N SER A 140 1.84 13.69 -2.74
CA SER A 140 3.15 14.31 -2.62
C SER A 140 4.00 13.72 -1.49
N LEU A 141 3.40 13.51 -0.31
CA LEU A 141 4.11 12.95 0.84
C LEU A 141 4.53 11.50 0.62
N VAL A 142 3.66 10.67 0.03
CA VAL A 142 3.97 9.27 -0.30
C VAL A 142 5.10 9.22 -1.32
N GLN A 143 5.05 10.02 -2.39
CA GLN A 143 6.12 10.05 -3.40
C GLN A 143 7.47 10.41 -2.77
N LYS A 144 7.50 11.44 -1.91
CA LYS A 144 8.72 11.86 -1.21
C LYS A 144 9.23 10.77 -0.27
N LEU A 145 8.35 10.15 0.51
CA LEU A 145 8.72 9.12 1.47
C LEU A 145 9.22 7.85 0.76
N TYR A 146 8.50 7.40 -0.27
CA TYR A 146 8.88 6.26 -1.09
C TYR A 146 10.23 6.48 -1.77
N GLY A 147 10.42 7.64 -2.40
CA GLY A 147 11.68 8.04 -3.02
C GLY A 147 12.84 8.00 -2.02
N LYS A 148 12.66 8.58 -0.83
CA LYS A 148 13.66 8.54 0.24
C LYS A 148 14.08 7.11 0.63
N VAL A 149 13.13 6.17 0.70
CA VAL A 149 13.43 4.77 1.02
C VAL A 149 14.24 4.12 -0.11
N THR A 150 13.83 4.30 -1.36
CA THR A 150 14.45 3.67 -2.54
C THR A 150 15.74 4.35 -3.01
N GLU A 151 15.97 5.60 -2.65
CA GLU A 151 17.23 6.32 -2.92
C GLU A 151 18.30 5.98 -1.87
N LYS A 152 17.90 5.83 -0.59
CA LYS A 152 18.83 5.51 0.49
C LYS A 152 19.31 4.05 0.44
N TYR A 153 18.46 3.14 -0.06
CA TYR A 153 18.78 1.72 -0.18
C TYR A 153 18.45 1.22 -1.57
N GLU A 154 19.38 0.46 -2.15
CA GLU A 154 19.09 -0.33 -3.35
C GLU A 154 18.10 -1.44 -2.96
N VAL A 155 16.83 -1.27 -3.33
CA VAL A 155 15.75 -2.25 -3.07
C VAL A 155 15.34 -2.87 -4.39
N THR A 156 15.44 -4.20 -4.49
CA THR A 156 14.93 -4.97 -5.61
C THR A 156 13.62 -5.64 -5.21
N ASP A 157 12.50 -5.13 -5.72
CA ASP A 157 11.16 -5.67 -5.46
C ASP A 157 10.74 -6.63 -6.58
N LEU A 158 10.60 -7.91 -6.23
CA LEU A 158 10.24 -8.99 -7.14
C LEU A 158 8.88 -9.60 -6.82
N LEU A 159 8.04 -8.92 -6.05
CA LEU A 159 6.68 -9.37 -5.82
C LEU A 159 5.95 -9.50 -7.18
N GLY A 160 5.75 -10.74 -7.64
CA GLY A 160 5.17 -11.04 -8.96
C GLY A 160 6.09 -10.88 -10.17
N GLY A 161 7.42 -10.74 -9.99
CA GLY A 161 8.41 -10.51 -11.04
C GLY A 161 9.55 -11.54 -11.13
N LYS A 162 10.53 -11.32 -12.03
CA LYS A 162 11.78 -12.10 -12.12
C LYS A 162 12.95 -11.29 -11.52
N PRO A 163 13.88 -11.92 -10.79
CA PRO A 163 15.02 -11.23 -10.19
C PRO A 163 15.88 -10.47 -11.20
N GLY A 164 16.18 -9.20 -10.88
CA GLY A 164 17.31 -8.48 -11.43
C GLY A 164 18.54 -8.66 -10.53
N GLU A 165 19.73 -8.60 -11.12
CA GLU A 165 21.01 -8.63 -10.40
C GLU A 165 21.28 -7.26 -9.77
N GLY A 166 20.70 -7.02 -8.58
CA GLY A 166 20.96 -5.82 -7.77
C GLY A 166 21.75 -6.15 -6.51
N ARG A 167 22.61 -5.23 -6.06
CA ARG A 167 23.31 -5.32 -4.77
C ARG A 167 22.47 -4.58 -3.72
N GLY A 168 21.65 -5.28 -2.95
CA GLY A 168 20.80 -4.58 -1.99
C GLY A 168 19.80 -5.45 -1.24
N VAL A 169 18.74 -4.83 -0.72
CA VAL A 169 17.62 -5.53 -0.08
C VAL A 169 16.71 -6.09 -1.16
N LEU A 170 16.63 -7.40 -1.23
CA LEU A 170 15.74 -8.15 -2.10
C LEU A 170 14.41 -8.40 -1.39
N ILE A 171 13.29 -8.11 -2.04
CA ILE A 171 11.93 -8.45 -1.59
C ILE A 171 11.32 -9.44 -2.59
N THR A 172 10.77 -10.56 -2.13
CA THR A 172 10.27 -11.62 -3.00
C THR A 172 9.16 -12.45 -2.34
N ASP A 173 8.36 -13.12 -3.18
CA ASP A 173 7.29 -14.04 -2.80
C ASP A 173 7.78 -15.50 -2.58
N LYS A 174 9.09 -15.73 -2.67
CA LYS A 174 9.72 -17.05 -2.49
C LYS A 174 10.85 -16.96 -1.49
N GLU A 175 11.04 -18.01 -0.70
CA GLU A 175 12.18 -18.06 0.23
C GLU A 175 13.50 -17.93 -0.56
N PRO A 176 14.31 -16.89 -0.31
CA PRO A 176 15.56 -16.68 -1.03
C PRO A 176 16.63 -17.65 -0.51
N PRO A 177 17.55 -18.13 -1.37
CA PRO A 177 18.65 -19.00 -0.95
C PRO A 177 19.74 -18.28 -0.11
N ALA A 178 19.58 -16.97 0.12
CA ALA A 178 20.54 -16.12 0.82
C ALA A 178 20.75 -16.52 2.29
N GLN A 179 21.98 -16.35 2.79
CA GLN A 179 22.32 -16.63 4.19
C GLN A 179 21.68 -15.62 5.15
N ARG A 180 21.57 -14.35 4.74
CA ARG A 180 20.86 -13.30 5.47
C ARG A 180 19.48 -13.05 4.88
N ARG A 181 18.47 -13.68 5.48
CA ARG A 181 17.06 -13.54 5.10
C ARG A 181 16.15 -13.46 6.31
N VAL A 182 14.97 -12.90 6.10
CA VAL A 182 13.89 -12.80 7.09
C VAL A 182 12.56 -12.92 6.39
N GLN A 183 11.64 -13.65 7.01
CA GLN A 183 10.25 -13.68 6.63
C GLN A 183 9.55 -12.43 7.19
N ILE A 184 8.93 -11.64 6.31
CA ILE A 184 8.18 -10.44 6.70
C ILE A 184 6.73 -10.80 7.03
N SER A 185 6.11 -11.62 6.17
CA SER A 185 4.78 -12.20 6.31
C SER A 185 4.76 -13.62 5.75
N GLN A 186 3.61 -14.31 5.78
CA GLN A 186 3.54 -15.68 5.24
C GLN A 186 4.02 -15.76 3.78
N GLY A 187 3.60 -14.82 2.93
CA GLY A 187 3.96 -14.79 1.52
C GLY A 187 5.15 -13.91 1.15
N ILE A 188 5.74 -13.13 2.07
CA ILE A 188 6.78 -12.14 1.73
C ILE A 188 8.08 -12.41 2.47
N TRP A 189 9.17 -12.50 1.71
CA TRP A 189 10.53 -12.63 2.19
C TRP A 189 11.37 -11.40 1.84
N ALA A 190 12.32 -11.10 2.72
CA ALA A 190 13.38 -10.15 2.45
C ALA A 190 14.77 -10.78 2.65
N SER A 191 15.73 -10.44 1.81
CA SER A 191 17.13 -10.85 1.97
C SER A 191 18.10 -9.77 1.52
N VAL A 192 19.39 -9.94 1.80
CA VAL A 192 20.45 -9.11 1.23
C VAL A 192 21.33 -10.02 0.37
N GLY A 193 21.71 -9.55 -0.83
CA GLY A 193 22.70 -10.23 -1.66
C GLY A 193 24.08 -10.18 -1.02
N ASP A 194 24.86 -11.26 -1.14
CA ASP A 194 26.26 -11.32 -0.70
C ASP A 194 27.18 -10.47 -1.59
#